data_AF-A0A948XEN4-F1
#
_entry.id   AF-A0A948XEN4-F1
#
_cell.length_a   1.000
_cell.length_b   1.000
_cell.length_c   1.000
_cell.angle_alpha   90.00
_cell.angle_beta   90.00
_cell.angle_gamma   90.00
#
_symmetry.space_group_name_H-M   'P 1'
#
loop_
_entity.id
_entity.type
_entity.pdbx_description
1 polymer ?
#
loop_
_entity_poly.entity_id
_entity_poly.type
_entity_poly.pdbx_seq_one_letter_code
_entity_poly.pdbx_strand_id
1 'polypeptide(L)' 'MPRKSRIDAPGAMHHIIVRGIDRQKLFKNDEDRNNFLSRLGVILTVNGSGSDQANWLESKIYT' A
#
# COMPACT_ATOMS: atom_id res chain seq x y z
N MET A 1 16.61 24.61 -7.94
CA MET A 1 16.46 24.79 -6.46
C MET A 1 16.29 23.42 -5.82
N PRO A 2 17.01 23.10 -4.74
CA PRO A 2 16.86 21.83 -4.03
C PRO A 2 15.51 21.80 -3.30
N ARG A 3 14.72 20.74 -3.53
CA ARG A 3 13.54 20.50 -2.69
C ARG A 3 14.00 19.90 -1.36
N LYS A 4 13.34 20.28 -0.26
CA LYS A 4 13.54 19.63 1.06
C LYS A 4 13.25 18.13 0.95
N SER A 5 13.94 17.34 1.78
CA SER A 5 13.71 15.90 1.89
C SER A 5 12.26 15.62 2.29
N ARG A 6 11.77 14.44 1.90
CA ARG A 6 10.48 13.94 2.38
C ARG A 6 10.60 13.62 3.87
N ILE A 7 9.53 13.86 4.63
CA ILE A 7 9.46 13.49 6.05
C ILE A 7 9.43 11.97 6.13
N ASP A 8 10.37 11.40 6.86
CA ASP A 8 10.44 9.97 7.16
C ASP A 8 10.39 9.81 8.69
N ALA A 9 9.22 9.47 9.20
CA ALA A 9 8.96 9.32 10.63
C ALA A 9 7.85 8.27 10.85
N PRO A 10 7.90 7.47 11.93
CA PRO A 10 6.85 6.52 12.26
C PRO A 10 5.48 7.21 12.38
N GLY A 11 4.45 6.66 11.75
CA GLY A 11 3.11 7.23 11.76
C GLY A 11 2.92 8.47 10.88
N ALA A 12 3.93 8.89 10.11
CA ALA A 12 3.77 9.96 9.14
C ALA A 12 2.76 9.56 8.05
N MET A 13 1.86 10.48 7.70
CA MET A 13 0.88 10.31 6.63
C MET A 13 1.46 10.79 5.30
N HIS A 14 1.70 9.86 4.38
CA HIS A 14 2.15 10.17 3.02
C HIS A 14 0.98 10.08 2.04
N HIS A 15 0.65 11.20 1.38
CA HIS A 15 -0.23 11.18 0.23
C HIS A 15 0.56 10.74 -1.02
N ILE A 16 0.14 9.63 -1.63
CA ILE A 16 0.79 9.03 -2.80
C ILE A 16 -0.11 9.19 -4.01
N ILE A 17 0.46 9.64 -5.13
CA ILE A 17 -0.22 9.76 -6.43
C ILE A 17 0.53 8.91 -7.44
N VAL A 18 -0.21 8.09 -8.19
CA VAL A 18 0.33 7.24 -9.26
C VAL A 18 -0.22 7.71 -10.61
N ARG A 19 0.61 7.62 -11.66
CA ARG A 19 0.22 7.98 -13.03
C ARG A 19 0.67 6.89 -14.00
N GLY A 20 -0.12 6.67 -15.05
CA GLY A 20 0.26 5.79 -16.14
C GLY A 20 1.46 6.33 -16.91
N ILE A 21 2.30 5.42 -17.39
CA ILE A 21 3.40 5.74 -18.32
C ILE A 21 2.81 6.27 -19.62
N ASP A 22 3.47 7.25 -20.25
CA ASP A 22 3.02 7.87 -21.51
C ASP A 22 1.56 8.34 -21.51
N ARG A 23 1.10 8.86 -20.36
CA ARG A 23 -0.27 9.36 -20.17
C ARG A 23 -1.36 8.31 -20.43
N GLN A 24 -1.01 7.03 -20.41
CA GLN A 24 -1.95 5.95 -20.57
C GLN A 24 -2.84 5.79 -19.32
N LYS A 25 -3.95 5.07 -19.50
CA LYS A 25 -4.81 4.68 -18.38
C LYS A 25 -3.98 3.84 -17.39
N LEU A 26 -4.15 4.12 -16.10
CA LEU A 26 -3.45 3.39 -15.05
C LEU A 26 -3.90 1.93 -14.97
N PHE A 27 -5.18 1.68 -15.22
CA PHE A 27 -5.77 0.35 -15.26
C PHE A 27 -6.54 0.15 -16.56
N LYS A 28 -6.40 -1.04 -17.14
CA LYS A 28 -7.15 -1.41 -18.36
C LYS A 28 -8.56 -1.93 -18.04
N ASN A 29 -8.72 -2.59 -16.90
CA ASN A 29 -9.98 -3.14 -16.40
C ASN A 29 -9.95 -3.27 -14.86
N ASP A 30 -11.04 -3.74 -14.26
CA ASP A 30 -11.13 -3.95 -12.81
C ASP A 30 -10.21 -5.05 -12.30
N GLU A 31 -9.93 -6.07 -13.12
CA GLU A 31 -9.03 -7.18 -12.76
C GLU A 31 -7.58 -6.70 -12.59
N ASP A 32 -7.10 -5.87 -13.51
CA ASP A 32 -5.80 -5.21 -13.47
C ASP A 32 -5.66 -4.32 -12.23
N ARG A 33 -6.70 -3.55 -11.90
CA ARG A 33 -6.76 -2.77 -10.66
C ARG A 33 -6.66 -3.66 -9.42
N ASN A 34 -7.43 -4.74 -9.38
CA ASN A 34 -7.45 -5.64 -8.22
C ASN A 34 -6.09 -6.32 -8.05
N ASN A 35 -5.46 -6.76 -9.13
CA ASN A 35 -4.12 -7.35 -9.11
C ASN A 35 -3.07 -6.37 -8.58
N PHE A 36 -3.11 -5.11 -9.04
CA PHE A 36 -2.26 -4.05 -8.51
C PHE A 36 -2.45 -3.86 -7.00
N LEU A 37 -3.69 -3.78 -6.52
CA LEU A 37 -4.00 -3.60 -5.10
C LEU A 37 -3.51 -4.80 -4.26
N SER A 38 -3.70 -6.03 -4.73
CA SER A 38 -3.21 -7.23 -4.05
C SER A 38 -1.69 -7.21 -3.89
N ARG A 39 -0.95 -6.88 -4.95
CA ARG A 39 0.52 -6.78 -4.89
C ARG A 39 0.99 -5.64 -3.99
N LEU A 40 0.33 -4.48 -4.09
CA LEU A 40 0.64 -3.33 -3.25
C LEU A 40 0.44 -3.66 -1.76
N GLY A 41 -0.66 -4.33 -1.42
CA GLY A 41 -0.92 -4.80 -0.07
C GLY A 41 0.19 -5.70 0.48
N VAL A 42 0.62 -6.71 -0.30
CA VAL A 42 1.73 -7.59 0.09
C VAL A 42 3.01 -6.80 0.35
N ILE A 43 3.35 -5.85 -0.53
CA ILE A 43 4.58 -5.04 -0.38
C ILE A 43 4.54 -4.18 0.88
N LEU A 44 3.38 -3.59 1.19
CA LEU A 44 3.21 -2.77 2.40
C LEU A 44 3.30 -3.62 3.67
N THR A 45 2.72 -4.83 3.67
CA THR A 45 2.81 -5.75 4.80
C THR A 45 4.24 -6.26 5.01
N VAL A 46 4.97 -6.55 3.94
CA VAL A 46 6.35 -7.07 4.02
C VAL A 46 7.35 -6.00 4.44
N ASN A 47 7.18 -4.75 4.00
CA ASN A 47 8.21 -3.70 4.16
C ASN A 47 7.90 -2.63 5.22
N GLY A 48 6.67 -2.55 5.74
CA GLY A 48 6.40 -1.66 6.87
C GLY A 48 4.97 -1.16 6.97
N SER A 49 4.21 -1.80 7.85
CA SER A 49 3.26 -1.11 8.71
C SER A 49 2.90 -2.02 9.90
N GLY A 50 3.63 -1.90 11.00
CA GLY A 50 3.20 -2.40 12.31
C GLY A 50 3.11 -3.92 12.45
N SER A 51 3.95 -4.46 13.30
CA SER A 51 3.91 -5.81 13.87
C SER A 51 2.66 -6.11 14.72
N ASP A 52 1.44 -5.71 14.31
CA ASP A 52 0.23 -5.80 15.16
C ASP A 52 -1.03 -6.39 14.47
N GLN A 53 -0.93 -7.02 13.30
CA GLN A 53 -2.09 -7.72 12.70
C GLN A 53 -1.87 -9.20 12.35
N ALA A 54 -0.96 -9.88 13.04
CA ALA A 54 -0.85 -11.34 12.99
C ALA A 54 -1.79 -12.06 13.98
N ASN A 55 -2.98 -11.51 14.28
CA ASN A 55 -3.94 -12.12 15.23
C ASN A 55 -5.42 -12.07 14.80
N TRP A 56 -5.72 -11.85 13.51
CA TRP A 56 -7.11 -11.82 13.02
C TRP A 56 -7.68 -13.21 12.63
N LEU A 57 -6.92 -14.30 12.77
CA LEU A 57 -7.38 -15.67 12.50
C LEU A 57 -7.54 -16.55 13.74
N GLU A 58 -6.99 -16.18 14.92
CA GLU A 58 -7.15 -16.99 16.15
C GLU A 58 -8.43 -16.69 16.94
N SER A 59 -9.07 -15.53 16.71
CA SER A 59 -10.26 -15.10 17.46
C SER A 59 -11.59 -15.77 17.03
N LYS A 60 -11.61 -16.60 15.98
CA LYS A 60 -12.85 -17.20 15.46
C LYS A 60 -13.07 -18.67 15.81
N ILE A 61 -12.21 -19.26 16.65
CA ILE A 61 -12.35 -20.65 17.12
C ILE A 61 -12.91 -20.73 18.56
N TYR A 62 -13.06 -19.61 19.27
CA TYR A 62 -13.56 -19.57 20.65
C TYR A 62 -14.84 -18.74 20.86
N THR A 63 -15.81 -18.84 19.94
CA THR A 63 -17.23 -18.54 20.23
C THR A 63 -18.11 -19.53 19.52
#